data_AF-A0A2T0T9M6-F1
#
_entry.id   AF-A0A2T0T9M6-F1
#
_cell.length_a   1.000
_cell.length_b   1.000
_cell.length_c   1.000
_cell.angle_alpha   90.00
_cell.angle_beta   90.00
_cell.angle_gamma   90.00
#
_symmetry.space_group_name_H-M   'P 1'
#
loop_
_entity.id
_entity.type
_entity.pdbx_description
1 polymer ?
#
loop_
_entity_poly.entity_id
_entity_poly.type
_entity_poly.pdbx_seq_one_letter_code
_entity_poly.pdbx_strand_id
1 'polypeptide(L)'
;MNGALSRFRFMAYVVGVGLLVLVVAMLFKYVGDAPGLVKVVGPVHGFLYAIYLVLAVDLGLKARWSIKGTILVLLAGTIPFLSFYAERKVVERVREGVPL
;
A
#
# COMPACT_ATOMS: atom_id res chain seq x y z
N MET A 1 -1.61 4.34 19.63
CA MET A 1 -1.93 3.69 18.34
C MET A 1 -2.32 4.68 17.24
N ASN A 2 -3.04 5.77 17.55
CA ASN A 2 -3.53 6.75 16.56
C ASN A 2 -2.47 7.30 15.59
N GLY A 3 -1.26 7.61 16.07
CA GLY A 3 -0.17 8.11 15.22
C GLY A 3 0.35 7.09 14.20
N ALA A 4 0.53 5.83 14.61
CA ALA A 4 0.99 4.77 13.71
C ALA A 4 -0.07 4.44 12.65
N LEU A 5 -1.34 4.38 13.06
CA LEU A 5 -2.46 4.17 12.14
C LEU A 5 -2.56 5.32 11.12
N SER A 6 -2.43 6.58 11.56
CA SER A 6 -2.49 7.73 10.64
C SER A 6 -1.39 7.69 9.57
N ARG A 7 -0.16 7.32 9.94
CA ARG A 7 0.97 7.20 9.00
C ARG A 7 0.76 6.05 8.01
N PHE A 8 0.31 4.90 8.52
CA PHE A 8 -0.06 3.76 7.68
C PHE A 8 -1.14 4.13 6.67
N ARG A 9 -2.24 4.76 7.13
CA ARG A 9 -3.35 5.19 6.25
C ARG A 9 -2.87 6.13 5.17
N PHE A 10 -2.10 7.17 5.54
CA PHE A 10 -1.55 8.11 4.58
C PHE A 10 -0.71 7.39 3.52
N MET A 11 0.20 6.51 3.93
CA MET A 11 1.03 5.77 2.99
C MET A 11 0.25 4.75 2.16
N ALA A 12 -0.79 4.12 2.70
CA ALA A 12 -1.68 3.24 1.94
C ALA A 12 -2.38 3.99 0.81
N TYR A 13 -2.87 5.22 1.06
CA TYR A 13 -3.42 6.06 -0.01
C TYR A 13 -2.36 6.47 -1.04
N VAL A 14 -1.18 6.91 -0.59
CA VAL A 14 -0.08 7.33 -1.48
C VAL A 14 0.34 6.18 -2.40
N VAL A 15 0.56 4.99 -1.85
CA VAL A 15 0.94 3.79 -2.62
C VAL A 15 -0.20 3.32 -3.49
N GLY A 16 -1.44 3.29 -2.99
CA GLY A 16 -2.62 2.90 -3.76
C GLY A 16 -2.84 3.79 -4.99
N VAL A 17 -2.71 5.12 -4.82
CA VAL A 17 -2.75 6.06 -5.96
C VAL A 17 -1.55 5.86 -6.88
N GLY A 18 -0.35 5.68 -6.31
CA GLY A 18 0.86 5.38 -7.09
C GLY A 18 0.73 4.14 -7.97
N LEU A 19 0.08 3.08 -7.46
CA LEU A 19 -0.24 1.88 -8.24
C LEU A 19 -1.18 2.19 -9.41
N LEU A 20 -2.23 2.98 -9.19
CA LEU A 20 -3.14 3.37 -10.27
C LEU A 20 -2.43 4.18 -11.35
N VAL A 21 -1.55 5.11 -10.96
CA VAL A 21 -0.72 5.87 -11.90
C VAL A 21 0.25 4.93 -12.65
N LEU A 22 0.81 3.93 -11.97
CA LEU A 22 1.68 2.93 -12.59
C LEU A 22 0.92 2.06 -13.60
N VAL A 23 -0.33 1.68 -13.32
CA VAL A 23 -1.19 0.97 -14.27
C VAL A 23 -1.43 1.82 -15.53
N VAL A 24 -1.75 3.10 -15.35
CA VAL A 24 -1.90 4.04 -16.48
C VAL A 24 -0.59 4.16 -17.27
N ALA A 25 0.55 4.29 -16.58
CA ALA A 25 1.86 4.35 -17.23
C ALA A 25 2.16 3.07 -18.02
N MET A 26 1.77 1.90 -17.51
CA MET A 26 1.89 0.63 -18.22
C MET A 26 1.00 0.58 -19.46
N LEU A 27 -0.22 1.12 -19.41
CA LEU A 27 -1.07 1.26 -20.59
C LEU A 27 -0.38 2.13 -21.66
N PHE A 28 0.17 3.29 -21.30
CA PHE A 28 0.92 4.13 -22.25
C PHE A 28 2.14 3.42 -22.84
N LYS A 29 2.85 2.61 -22.03
CA LYS A 29 3.98 1.82 -22.50
C LYS A 29 3.58 0.77 -23.53
N TYR A 30 2.52 -0.01 -23.27
CA TYR A 30 2.16 -1.13 -24.13
C TYR A 30 1.24 -0.76 -25.30
N VAL A 31 0.40 0.27 -25.14
CA VAL A 31 -0.57 0.72 -26.15
C VAL A 31 -0.02 1.87 -26.99
N GLY A 32 0.74 2.78 -26.38
CA GLY A 32 1.24 4.00 -27.03
C GLY A 32 2.74 3.99 -27.32
N ASP A 33 3.43 2.88 -27.07
CA ASP A 33 4.89 2.70 -27.22
C ASP A 33 5.73 3.82 -26.56
N ALA A 34 5.21 4.37 -25.46
CA ALA A 34 5.77 5.51 -24.74
C ALA A 34 6.32 5.08 -23.36
N PRO A 35 7.52 4.48 -23.28
CA PRO A 35 8.03 3.90 -22.02
C PRO A 35 8.50 4.95 -21.00
N GLY A 36 8.58 6.22 -21.37
CA GLY A 36 9.14 7.29 -20.52
C GLY A 36 8.44 7.43 -19.18
N LEU A 37 7.11 7.31 -19.14
CA LEU A 37 6.33 7.50 -17.92
C LEU A 37 6.61 6.39 -16.89
N VAL A 38 6.69 5.13 -17.31
CA VAL A 38 7.00 3.99 -16.43
C VAL A 38 8.41 4.09 -15.84
N LYS A 39 9.38 4.63 -16.59
CA LYS A 39 10.76 4.80 -16.12
C LYS A 39 10.89 5.75 -14.93
N VAL A 40 9.94 6.67 -14.76
CA VAL A 40 9.90 7.60 -13.62
C VAL A 40 8.94 7.09 -12.54
N VAL A 41 7.71 6.73 -12.93
CA VAL A 41 6.66 6.31 -11.99
C VAL A 41 7.02 5.01 -11.27
N GLY A 42 7.65 4.06 -11.96
CA GLY A 42 8.05 2.77 -11.39
C GLY A 42 9.00 2.91 -10.19
N PRO A 43 10.17 3.54 -10.34
CA PRO A 43 11.09 3.76 -9.22
C PRO A 43 10.49 4.59 -8.08
N VAL A 44 9.73 5.65 -8.39
CA VAL A 44 9.05 6.47 -7.38
C VAL A 44 8.07 5.64 -6.56
N HIS A 45 7.23 4.85 -7.24
CA HIS A 45 6.28 3.97 -6.57
C HIS A 45 7.00 2.89 -5.74
N GLY A 46 8.05 2.26 -6.28
CA GLY A 46 8.82 1.24 -5.56
C GLY A 46 9.44 1.77 -4.26
N PHE A 47 9.98 3.00 -4.29
CA PHE A 47 10.52 3.65 -3.10
C PHE A 47 9.42 3.94 -2.05
N LEU A 48 8.29 4.51 -2.48
CA LEU A 48 7.15 4.78 -1.59
C LEU A 48 6.57 3.48 -1.01
N TYR A 49 6.56 2.40 -1.80
CA TYR A 49 6.13 1.08 -1.37
C TYR A 49 7.04 0.52 -0.27
N ALA A 50 8.35 0.71 -0.36
CA ALA A 50 9.29 0.30 0.71
C ALA A 50 8.98 1.03 2.03
N ILE A 51 8.69 2.33 1.99
CA ILE A 51 8.27 3.10 3.18
C ILE A 51 6.95 2.55 3.75
N TYR A 52 5.98 2.26 2.87
CA TYR A 52 4.72 1.64 3.28
C TYR A 52 4.93 0.30 3.99
N LEU A 53 5.81 -0.57 3.48
CA LEU A 53 6.10 -1.86 4.11
C LEU A 53 6.59 -1.68 5.56
N VAL A 54 7.53 -0.76 5.79
CA VAL A 54 8.07 -0.49 7.13
C VAL A 54 6.96 -0.03 8.08
N LEU A 55 6.09 0.88 7.63
CA LEU A 55 4.99 1.38 8.46
C LEU A 55 3.89 0.34 8.70
N ALA A 56 3.61 -0.51 7.72
CA ALA A 56 2.66 -1.60 7.84
C ALA A 56 3.14 -2.65 8.84
N VAL A 57 4.44 -2.99 8.82
CA VAL A 57 5.05 -3.88 9.81
C VAL A 57 5.06 -3.22 11.20
N ASP A 58 5.44 -1.94 11.32
CA ASP A 58 5.40 -1.20 12.60
C ASP A 58 3.98 -1.21 13.21
N LEU A 59 2.95 -0.95 12.39
CA LEU A 59 1.57 -1.02 12.84
C LEU A 59 1.17 -2.45 13.22
N GLY A 60 1.54 -3.45 12.41
CA GLY A 60 1.22 -4.86 12.66
C GLY A 60 1.82 -5.40 13.94
N LEU A 61 3.07 -5.03 14.25
CA LEU A 61 3.71 -5.38 15.52
C LEU A 61 2.98 -4.74 16.71
N LYS A 62 2.61 -3.45 16.61
CA LYS A 62 1.88 -2.73 17.67
C LYS A 62 0.46 -3.23 17.87
N ALA A 63 -0.21 -3.63 16.79
CA ALA A 63 -1.56 -4.18 16.80
C ALA A 63 -1.58 -5.70 16.99
N ARG A 64 -0.41 -6.34 17.23
CA ARG A 64 -0.25 -7.78 17.44
C ARG A 64 -0.91 -8.64 16.37
N TRP A 65 -0.77 -8.24 15.11
CA TRP A 65 -1.28 -9.00 13.98
C TRP A 65 -0.57 -10.34 13.86
N SER A 66 -1.30 -11.33 13.35
CA SER A 66 -0.67 -12.57 12.92
C SER A 66 0.29 -12.32 11.74
N ILE A 67 1.26 -13.22 11.56
CA ILE A 67 2.16 -13.19 10.40
C ILE A 67 1.35 -13.23 9.10
N LYS A 68 0.28 -14.06 9.06
CA LYS A 68 -0.63 -14.15 7.92
C LYS A 68 -1.33 -12.83 7.64
N GLY A 69 -1.92 -12.20 8.67
CA GLY A 69 -2.56 -10.89 8.55
C GLY A 69 -1.62 -9.81 8.04
N THR A 70 -0.39 -9.80 8.54
CA THR A 70 0.66 -8.87 8.09
C THR A 70 0.98 -9.08 6.62
N ILE A 71 1.30 -10.31 6.20
CA ILE A 71 1.61 -10.63 4.80
C ILE A 71 0.46 -10.24 3.86
N LEU A 72 -0.79 -10.50 4.25
CA LEU A 72 -1.95 -10.11 3.44
C LEU A 72 -2.05 -8.59 3.24
N VAL A 73 -1.77 -7.79 4.27
CA VAL A 73 -1.77 -6.32 4.17
C VAL A 73 -0.63 -5.81 3.29
N LEU A 74 0.55 -6.43 3.36
CA LEU A 74 1.68 -6.08 2.49
C LEU A 74 1.32 -6.41 1.02
N LEU A 75 0.83 -7.62 0.75
CA LEU A 75 0.43 -8.04 -0.60
C LEU A 75 -0.73 -7.22 -1.16
N ALA A 76 -1.67 -6.78 -0.32
CA ALA A 76 -2.74 -5.90 -0.79
C ALA A 76 -2.21 -4.56 -1.34
N GLY A 77 -1.01 -4.14 -0.92
CA GLY A 77 -0.33 -2.96 -1.45
C GLY A 77 0.27 -3.13 -2.85
N THR A 78 0.24 -4.33 -3.46
CA THR A 78 0.76 -4.58 -4.83
C THR A 78 -0.33 -4.76 -5.88
N ILE A 79 -1.57 -5.00 -5.45
CA ILE A 79 -2.71 -5.21 -6.34
C ILE A 79 -3.50 -3.89 -6.45
N PRO A 80 -3.77 -3.39 -7.66
CA PRO A 80 -4.59 -2.18 -7.85
C PRO A 80 -5.91 -2.29 -7.10
N PHE A 81 -6.34 -1.19 -6.50
CA PHE A 81 -7.55 -1.09 -5.66
C PHE A 81 -7.52 -1.83 -4.31
N LEU A 82 -6.80 -2.94 -4.22
CA LEU A 82 -6.75 -3.78 -3.02
C LEU A 82 -6.11 -3.07 -1.82
N SER A 83 -5.17 -2.14 -2.09
CA SER A 83 -4.56 -1.30 -1.06
C SER A 83 -5.59 -0.45 -0.30
N PHE A 84 -6.59 0.10 -0.99
CA PHE A 84 -7.65 0.88 -0.35
C PHE A 84 -8.62 -0.01 0.45
N TYR A 85 -8.90 -1.22 -0.04
CA TYR A 85 -9.72 -2.17 0.70
C TYR A 85 -9.02 -2.63 1.99
N ALA A 86 -7.73 -2.98 1.89
CA ALA A 86 -6.93 -3.36 3.05
C ALA A 86 -6.80 -2.22 4.06
N GLU A 87 -6.62 -0.97 3.61
CA GLU A 87 -6.63 0.20 4.50
C GLU A 87 -7.93 0.29 5.32
N ARG A 88 -9.09 0.17 4.68
CA ARG A 88 -10.39 0.22 5.35
C ARG A 88 -10.52 -0.91 6.38
N LYS A 89 -10.14 -2.13 6.00
CA LYS A 89 -10.21 -3.30 6.90
C LYS A 89 -9.27 -3.17 8.09
N VAL A 90 -8.05 -2.67 7.87
CA VAL A 90 -7.09 -2.39 8.95
C VAL A 90 -7.64 -1.34 9.91
N VAL A 91 -8.21 -0.25 9.40
CA VAL A 91 -8.78 0.82 10.23
C VAL A 91 -9.94 0.31 11.10
N GLU A 92 -10.84 -0.48 10.52
CA GLU A 92 -11.94 -1.13 11.24
C GLU A 92 -11.41 -2.02 12.37
N ARG A 93 -10.52 -2.96 12.05
CA ARG A 93 -9.95 -3.93 13.01
C ARG A 93 -9.18 -3.25 14.15
N VAL A 94 -8.38 -2.22 13.83
CA VAL A 94 -7.64 -1.47 14.85
C VAL A 94 -8.58 -0.67 15.77
N ARG A 95 -9.72 -0.19 15.27
CA ARG A 95 -10.75 0.48 16.10
C ARG A 95 -11.51 -0.50 16.99
N GLU A 96 -11.76 -1.71 16.49
CA GLU A 96 -12.38 -2.81 17.25
C GLU A 96 -11.43 -3.43 18.29
N GLY A 97 -10.12 -3.15 18.21
CA GLY A 97 -9.10 -3.75 19.07
C GLY A 97 -8.81 -5.22 18.74
N VAL A 98 -9.19 -5.68 17.55
CA VAL A 98 -9.05 -7.08 17.11
C VAL A 98 -7.85 -7.22 16.17
N PRO A 99 -6.94 -8.18 16.40
CA PRO A 99 -5.81 -8.43 15.51
C PRO A 99 -6.23 -9.04 14.15
N LEU A 100 -5.36 -8.93 13.15
CA LEU A 100 -5.51 -9.56 11.83
C LEU A 100 -5.06 -11.02 11.80
#